data_AF-A0A2V8Z356-F1
#
_entry.id   AF-A0A2V8Z356-F1
#
_cell.length_a   1.000
_cell.length_b   1.000
_cell.length_c   1.000
_cell.angle_alpha   90.00
_cell.angle_beta   90.00
_cell.angle_gamma   90.00
#
_symmetry.space_group_name_H-M   'P 1'
#
loop_
_entity.id
_entity.type
_entity.pdbx_description
1 polymer ?
#
loop_
_entity_poly.entity_id
_entity_poly.type
_entity_poly.pdbx_seq_one_letter_code
_entity_poly.pdbx_strand_id
1 'polypeptide(L)'
;MMLGSGSVETLARQRKAMDTKAPLTESLMLDTLMNYLVTMARTVESAMNRALDAIVSLDDPRTAALPGEVFLLEPRINEMEIVIDEQAIRLLRQGALPEEELRLIVAGLKLNNDLERIGDLAVNLAERVVSLREMPGAAAPEELSPMVSAVRGMVSQSLGALISRNVEMAGKVLESDDVVDKYRDRIFERQLRSMTGEPESVSSGLQFVLATRHLERIADHATNIAEDIIFWVRGLDVRHGRGMGGLPESRITNNSQTLHSDVTAWGHTDHVIFT
;
A
#
# COMPACT_ATOMS: atom_id res chain seq x y z
N MET A 1 22.24 -5.20 66.37
CA MET A 1 22.69 -5.63 65.03
C MET A 1 21.67 -5.13 64.01
N MET A 2 21.99 -4.04 63.33
CA MET A 2 21.19 -3.45 62.25
C MET A 2 21.84 -3.87 60.92
N LEU A 3 21.24 -4.80 60.19
CA LEU A 3 21.59 -5.12 58.81
C LEU A 3 20.29 -5.15 58.02
N GLY A 4 20.11 -4.25 57.05
CA GLY A 4 18.94 -4.36 56.17
C GLY A 4 18.57 -3.20 55.24
N SER A 5 19.26 -2.04 55.22
CA SER A 5 18.84 -0.92 54.37
C SER A 5 19.56 -0.83 53.01
N GLY A 6 20.78 -1.38 52.87
CA GLY A 6 21.59 -1.19 51.66
C GLY A 6 21.18 -2.00 50.42
N SER A 7 20.48 -3.13 50.59
CA SER A 7 20.16 -4.04 49.47
C SER A 7 18.95 -3.56 48.65
N VAL A 8 17.97 -2.93 49.30
CA VAL A 8 16.74 -2.44 48.64
C VAL A 8 17.00 -1.16 47.83
N GLU A 9 17.84 -0.25 48.33
CA GLU A 9 18.23 0.96 47.58
C GLU A 9 19.09 0.64 46.35
N THR A 10 19.91 -0.41 46.40
CA THR A 10 20.75 -0.84 45.28
C THR A 10 19.90 -1.46 44.15
N LEU A 11 18.90 -2.26 44.51
CA LEU A 11 17.93 -2.82 43.56
C LEU A 11 16.99 -1.75 42.97
N ALA A 12 16.57 -0.77 43.78
CA ALA A 12 15.75 0.35 43.30
C ALA A 12 16.52 1.25 42.31
N ARG A 13 17.83 1.47 42.53
CA ARG A 13 18.70 2.21 41.59
C ARG A 13 18.97 1.41 40.31
N GLN A 14 19.16 0.10 40.38
CA GLN A 14 19.28 -0.76 39.18
C GLN A 14 17.97 -0.81 38.37
N ARG A 15 16.80 -0.86 39.04
CA ARG A 15 15.49 -0.83 38.37
C ARG A 15 15.23 0.52 37.68
N LYS A 16 15.60 1.63 38.32
CA LYS A 16 15.51 3.00 37.74
C LYS A 16 16.51 3.23 36.59
N ALA A 17 17.63 2.51 36.56
CA ALA A 17 18.60 2.54 35.45
C ALA A 17 18.21 1.62 34.27
N MET A 18 17.41 0.58 34.52
CA MET A 18 16.79 -0.23 33.45
C MET A 18 15.61 0.50 32.79
N ASP A 19 14.83 1.25 33.56
CA ASP A 19 13.68 2.05 33.07
C ASP A 19 14.07 3.22 32.15
N THR A 20 15.30 3.71 32.25
CA THR A 20 15.78 4.85 31.44
C THR A 20 16.42 4.42 30.11
N LYS A 21 16.71 3.12 29.91
CA LYS A 21 17.38 2.60 28.71
C LYS A 21 16.42 1.93 27.71
N ALA A 22 15.31 1.37 28.19
CA ALA A 22 14.28 0.76 27.35
C ALA A 22 13.61 1.74 26.36
N PRO A 23 13.20 2.97 26.75
CA PRO A 23 12.48 3.88 25.86
C PRO A 23 13.33 4.35 24.66
N LEU A 24 14.64 4.56 24.89
CA LEU A 24 15.59 4.96 23.84
C LEU A 24 15.87 3.83 22.85
N THR A 25 15.84 2.58 23.32
CA THR A 25 16.10 1.40 22.47
C THR A 25 14.87 1.14 21.58
N GLU A 26 13.66 1.19 22.15
CA GLU A 26 12.38 1.02 21.46
C GLU A 26 12.18 2.06 20.34
N SER A 27 12.36 3.35 20.66
CA SER A 27 12.31 4.43 19.67
C SER A 27 13.30 4.20 18.52
N LEU A 28 14.53 3.77 18.83
CA LEU A 28 15.55 3.51 17.80
C LEU A 28 15.15 2.33 16.89
N MET A 29 14.51 1.30 17.43
CA MET A 29 14.05 0.16 16.64
C MET A 29 12.86 0.51 15.74
N LEU A 30 11.95 1.36 16.20
CA LEU A 30 10.85 1.88 15.37
C LEU A 30 11.37 2.77 14.24
N ASP A 31 12.32 3.67 14.54
CA ASP A 31 12.98 4.47 13.52
C ASP A 31 13.71 3.59 12.51
N THR A 32 14.32 2.50 12.96
CA THR A 32 14.96 1.51 12.10
C THR A 32 13.96 0.83 11.16
N LEU A 33 12.82 0.37 11.68
CA LEU A 33 11.73 -0.21 10.87
C LEU A 33 11.25 0.80 9.82
N MET A 34 11.00 2.05 10.22
CA MET A 34 10.54 3.10 9.30
C MET A 34 11.58 3.38 8.21
N ASN A 35 12.87 3.44 8.57
CA ASN A 35 13.95 3.66 7.61
C ASN A 35 14.05 2.53 6.58
N TYR A 36 13.87 1.27 7.01
CA TYR A 36 13.81 0.14 6.08
C TYR A 36 12.61 0.23 5.14
N LEU A 37 11.41 0.52 5.66
CA LEU A 37 10.20 0.71 4.84
C LEU A 37 10.39 1.81 3.80
N VAL A 38 10.92 2.98 4.18
CA VAL A 38 11.19 4.09 3.24
C VAL A 38 12.25 3.70 2.20
N THR A 39 13.26 2.93 2.60
CA THR A 39 14.31 2.47 1.68
C THR A 39 13.77 1.47 0.67
N MET A 40 12.94 0.53 1.10
CA MET A 40 12.25 -0.40 0.21
C MET A 40 11.31 0.34 -0.73
N ALA A 41 10.48 1.24 -0.20
CA ALA A 41 9.57 2.08 -0.98
C ALA A 41 10.27 2.82 -2.12
N ARG A 42 11.40 3.48 -1.85
CA ARG A 42 12.19 4.17 -2.89
C ARG A 42 12.77 3.21 -3.93
N THR A 43 13.17 2.03 -3.50
CA THR A 43 13.74 1.00 -4.40
C THR A 43 12.65 0.44 -5.33
N VAL A 44 11.47 0.15 -4.77
CA VAL A 44 10.28 -0.27 -5.50
C VAL A 44 9.80 0.80 -6.46
N GLU A 45 9.71 2.07 -6.03
CA GLU A 45 9.34 3.20 -6.89
C GLU A 45 10.32 3.35 -8.06
N SER A 46 11.63 3.18 -7.81
CA SER A 46 12.65 3.20 -8.86
C SER A 46 12.48 2.03 -9.85
N ALA A 47 12.24 0.81 -9.37
CA ALA A 47 12.03 -0.36 -10.23
C ALA A 47 10.76 -0.19 -11.08
N MET A 48 9.66 0.21 -10.46
CA MET A 48 8.40 0.51 -11.14
C MET A 48 8.60 1.58 -12.21
N ASN A 49 9.18 2.73 -11.87
CA ASN A 49 9.38 3.83 -12.82
C ASN A 49 10.19 3.41 -14.05
N ARG A 50 11.22 2.58 -13.88
CA ARG A 50 11.99 2.00 -15.01
C ARG A 50 11.12 1.13 -15.90
N ALA A 51 10.31 0.25 -15.33
CA ALA A 51 9.39 -0.60 -16.10
C ALA A 51 8.34 0.23 -16.85
N LEU A 52 7.78 1.25 -16.19
CA LEU A 52 6.81 2.18 -16.76
C LEU A 52 7.41 3.00 -17.93
N ASP A 53 8.62 3.53 -17.78
CA ASP A 53 9.31 4.27 -18.83
C ASP A 53 9.63 3.37 -20.03
N ALA A 54 10.01 2.12 -19.75
CA ALA A 54 10.35 1.14 -20.78
C ALA A 54 9.14 0.72 -21.62
N ILE A 55 7.94 0.59 -21.03
CA ILE A 55 6.74 0.21 -21.78
C ILE A 55 6.10 1.37 -22.54
N VAL A 56 6.17 2.61 -22.01
CA VAL A 56 5.66 3.79 -22.72
C VAL A 56 6.54 4.15 -23.91
N SER A 57 7.86 3.96 -23.80
CA SER A 57 8.82 4.29 -24.84
C SER A 57 9.46 3.04 -25.41
N LEU A 58 8.63 2.10 -25.89
CA LEU A 58 9.04 0.76 -26.31
C LEU A 58 10.15 0.78 -27.38
N ASP A 59 10.00 1.66 -28.37
CA ASP A 59 10.88 1.82 -29.52
C ASP A 59 12.06 2.80 -29.28
N ASP A 60 12.13 3.43 -28.11
CA ASP A 60 13.18 4.40 -27.80
C ASP A 60 14.47 3.67 -27.36
N PRO A 61 15.59 3.79 -28.09
CA PRO A 61 16.84 3.15 -27.70
C PRO A 61 17.35 3.56 -26.32
N ARG A 62 16.94 4.74 -25.82
CA ARG A 62 17.32 5.24 -24.49
C ARG A 62 16.72 4.41 -23.35
N THR A 63 15.61 3.72 -23.58
CA THR A 63 14.95 2.88 -22.59
C THR A 63 15.37 1.41 -22.72
N ALA A 64 16.32 1.08 -23.60
CA ALA A 64 16.73 -0.28 -23.91
C ALA A 64 17.17 -1.07 -22.67
N ALA A 65 17.95 -0.43 -21.79
CA ALA A 65 18.52 -1.06 -20.59
C ALA A 65 17.55 -1.20 -19.41
N LEU A 66 16.44 -0.45 -19.41
CA LEU A 66 15.57 -0.31 -18.24
C LEU A 66 14.98 -1.64 -17.73
N PRO A 67 14.52 -2.59 -18.57
CA PRO A 67 14.06 -3.89 -18.07
C PRO A 67 15.15 -4.66 -17.29
N GLY A 68 16.38 -4.66 -17.79
CA GLY A 68 17.51 -5.29 -17.09
C GLY A 68 17.81 -4.62 -15.76
N GLU A 69 17.69 -3.29 -15.70
CA GLU A 69 17.83 -2.54 -14.45
C GLU A 69 16.73 -2.85 -13.42
N VAL A 70 15.53 -3.26 -13.85
CA VAL A 70 14.47 -3.74 -12.95
C VAL A 70 14.84 -5.10 -12.35
N PHE A 71 15.29 -6.04 -13.17
CA PHE A 71 15.69 -7.37 -12.72
C PHE A 71 16.87 -7.33 -11.72
N LEU A 72 17.75 -6.34 -11.84
CA LEU A 72 18.84 -6.14 -10.87
C LEU A 72 18.39 -5.60 -9.51
N LEU A 73 17.21 -4.97 -9.43
CA LEU A 73 16.66 -4.43 -8.18
C LEU A 73 15.83 -5.46 -7.42
N GLU A 74 15.24 -6.45 -8.10
CA GLU A 74 14.35 -7.46 -7.50
C GLU A 74 14.97 -8.20 -6.30
N PRO A 75 16.21 -8.73 -6.36
CA PRO A 75 16.76 -9.47 -5.22
C PRO A 75 16.90 -8.61 -3.97
N ARG A 76 17.20 -7.32 -4.17
CA ARG A 76 17.33 -6.35 -3.09
C ARG A 76 15.97 -6.05 -2.43
N ILE A 77 14.89 -6.01 -3.21
CA ILE A 77 13.54 -5.80 -2.69
C ILE A 77 13.15 -6.98 -1.79
N ASN A 78 13.38 -8.22 -2.26
CA ASN A 78 13.10 -9.44 -1.49
C ASN A 78 13.94 -9.52 -0.20
N GLU A 79 15.22 -9.13 -0.25
CA GLU A 79 16.06 -9.06 0.96
C GLU A 79 15.53 -8.05 1.98
N MET A 80 15.08 -6.87 1.52
CA MET A 80 14.50 -5.86 2.42
C MET A 80 13.19 -6.33 3.04
N GLU A 81 12.36 -7.07 2.29
CA GLU A 81 11.12 -7.65 2.79
C GLU A 81 11.38 -8.52 4.03
N ILE A 82 12.33 -9.46 3.92
CA ILE A 82 12.72 -10.36 5.02
C ILE A 82 13.23 -9.56 6.22
N VAL A 83 14.08 -8.56 5.99
CA VAL A 83 14.64 -7.72 7.06
C VAL A 83 13.55 -6.95 7.80
N ILE A 84 12.58 -6.39 7.07
CA ILE A 84 11.45 -5.64 7.64
C ILE A 84 10.58 -6.54 8.51
N ASP A 85 10.23 -7.74 8.02
CA ASP A 85 9.47 -8.72 8.77
C ASP A 85 10.17 -9.13 10.07
N GLU A 86 11.48 -9.39 10.01
CA GLU A 86 12.27 -9.69 11.19
C GLU A 86 12.27 -8.55 12.21
N GLN A 87 12.42 -7.29 11.76
CA GLN A 87 12.39 -6.14 12.65
C GLN A 87 11.02 -5.96 13.31
N ALA A 88 9.93 -6.11 12.54
CA ALA A 88 8.57 -6.04 13.06
C ALA A 88 8.31 -7.11 14.12
N ILE A 89 8.73 -8.36 13.89
CA ILE A 89 8.59 -9.45 14.87
C ILE A 89 9.41 -9.17 16.14
N ARG A 90 10.61 -8.62 16.01
CA ARG A 90 11.46 -8.25 17.15
C ARG A 90 10.82 -7.16 18.01
N LEU A 91 10.19 -6.17 17.39
CA LEU A 91 9.43 -5.11 18.07
C LEU A 91 8.21 -5.68 18.80
N LEU A 92 7.40 -6.52 18.14
CA LEU A 92 6.22 -7.14 18.76
C LEU A 92 6.56 -7.99 19.99
N ARG A 93 7.73 -8.64 20.00
CA ARG A 93 8.19 -9.46 21.13
C ARG A 93 8.44 -8.66 22.41
N GLN A 94 8.64 -7.35 22.33
CA GLN A 94 8.96 -6.52 23.50
C GLN A 94 7.76 -6.24 24.40
N GLY A 95 6.53 -6.33 23.88
CA GLY A 95 5.31 -6.51 24.66
C GLY A 95 4.78 -5.31 25.46
N ALA A 96 5.35 -4.11 25.30
CA ALA A 96 4.95 -2.91 26.04
C ALA A 96 4.88 -1.63 25.19
N LEU A 97 4.49 -1.73 23.92
CA LEU A 97 4.41 -0.56 23.02
C LEU A 97 3.05 0.14 23.12
N PRO A 98 3.00 1.48 23.08
CA PRO A 98 1.79 2.25 22.85
C PRO A 98 0.98 1.77 21.64
N GLU A 99 -0.34 2.00 21.66
CA GLU A 99 -1.25 1.54 20.61
C GLU A 99 -0.87 2.07 19.22
N GLU A 100 -0.45 3.34 19.13
CA GLU A 100 -0.01 3.94 17.86
C GLU A 100 1.21 3.24 17.27
N GLU A 101 2.16 2.82 18.11
CA GLU A 101 3.36 2.09 17.69
C GLU A 101 3.02 0.65 17.28
N LEU A 102 2.06 0.01 17.95
CA LEU A 102 1.51 -1.27 17.51
C LEU A 102 0.84 -1.15 16.13
N ARG A 103 0.07 -0.07 15.91
CA ARG A 103 -0.51 0.21 14.58
C ARG A 103 0.56 0.44 13.54
N LEU A 104 1.64 1.17 13.85
CA LEU A 104 2.79 1.34 12.95
C LEU A 104 3.39 -0.02 12.57
N ILE A 105 3.62 -0.91 13.52
CA ILE A 105 4.23 -2.21 13.22
C ILE A 105 3.31 -3.06 12.34
N VAL A 106 2.01 -3.10 12.67
CA VAL A 106 1.02 -3.85 11.88
C VAL A 106 0.88 -3.28 10.47
N ALA A 107 0.75 -1.95 10.35
CA ALA A 107 0.72 -1.28 9.05
C ALA A 107 2.02 -1.53 8.29
N GLY A 108 3.17 -1.47 8.97
CA GLY A 108 4.49 -1.72 8.40
C GLY A 108 4.60 -3.10 7.74
N LEU A 109 4.08 -4.16 8.37
CA LEU A 109 4.03 -5.50 7.79
C LEU A 109 3.15 -5.56 6.53
N LYS A 110 2.00 -4.88 6.54
CA LYS A 110 1.11 -4.85 5.37
C LYS A 110 1.73 -4.07 4.21
N LEU A 111 2.26 -2.88 4.51
CA LEU A 111 3.01 -2.05 3.59
C LEU A 111 4.19 -2.80 2.98
N ASN A 112 4.92 -3.60 3.78
CA ASN A 112 6.02 -4.44 3.31
C ASN A 112 5.58 -5.37 2.18
N ASN A 113 4.48 -6.11 2.40
CA ASN A 113 3.89 -6.99 1.40
C ASN A 113 3.39 -6.21 0.17
N ASP A 114 2.67 -5.10 0.32
CA ASP A 114 2.21 -4.32 -0.85
C ASP A 114 3.39 -3.75 -1.67
N LEU A 115 4.50 -3.36 -1.02
CA LEU A 115 5.72 -2.91 -1.67
C LEU A 115 6.41 -4.05 -2.47
N GLU A 116 6.52 -5.25 -1.89
CA GLU A 116 7.03 -6.42 -2.60
C GLU A 116 6.19 -6.70 -3.85
N ARG A 117 4.86 -6.68 -3.71
CA ARG A 117 3.94 -6.93 -4.83
C ARG A 117 4.08 -5.93 -5.96
N ILE A 118 4.29 -4.65 -5.65
CA ILE A 118 4.58 -3.64 -6.70
C ILE A 118 5.93 -3.95 -7.37
N GLY A 119 6.94 -4.38 -6.61
CA GLY A 119 8.22 -4.84 -7.14
C GLY A 119 8.08 -6.00 -8.12
N ASP A 120 7.35 -7.04 -7.73
CA ASP A 120 7.01 -8.19 -8.58
C ASP A 120 6.27 -7.78 -9.86
N LEU A 121 5.28 -6.89 -9.73
CA LEU A 121 4.53 -6.41 -10.89
C LEU A 121 5.40 -5.58 -11.83
N ALA A 122 6.38 -4.83 -11.31
CA ALA A 122 7.36 -4.13 -12.12
C ALA A 122 8.26 -5.10 -12.91
N VAL A 123 8.66 -6.23 -12.30
CA VAL A 123 9.41 -7.30 -12.98
C VAL A 123 8.57 -7.92 -14.10
N ASN A 124 7.32 -8.30 -13.80
CA ASN A 124 6.39 -8.82 -14.80
C ASN A 124 6.20 -7.83 -15.97
N LEU A 125 6.12 -6.53 -15.69
CA LEU A 125 6.02 -5.50 -16.72
C LEU A 125 7.31 -5.40 -17.55
N ALA A 126 8.48 -5.48 -16.92
CA ALA A 126 9.77 -5.49 -17.60
C ALA A 126 9.94 -6.71 -18.54
N GLU A 127 9.51 -7.91 -18.12
CA GLU A 127 9.51 -9.11 -18.97
C GLU A 127 8.63 -8.94 -20.22
N ARG A 128 7.49 -8.25 -20.08
CA ARG A 128 6.62 -7.91 -21.22
C ARG A 128 7.29 -6.95 -22.17
N VAL A 129 7.99 -5.94 -21.66
CA VAL A 129 8.74 -5.00 -22.50
C VAL A 129 9.79 -5.74 -23.32
N VAL A 130 10.53 -6.67 -22.72
CA VAL A 130 11.49 -7.52 -23.45
C VAL A 130 10.77 -8.29 -24.56
N SER A 131 9.66 -8.96 -24.24
CA SER A 131 8.87 -9.74 -25.20
C SER A 131 8.32 -8.87 -26.34
N LEU A 132 7.78 -7.68 -26.02
CA LEU A 132 7.19 -6.76 -26.99
C LEU A 132 8.22 -6.21 -27.97
N ARG A 133 9.45 -5.93 -27.53
CA ARG A 133 10.52 -5.44 -28.41
C ARG A 133 10.97 -6.47 -29.44
N GLU A 134 10.75 -7.75 -29.18
CA GLU A 134 11.03 -8.82 -30.14
C GLU A 134 9.88 -9.03 -31.14
N MET A 135 8.74 -8.36 -30.94
CA MET A 135 7.56 -8.50 -31.80
C MET A 135 7.52 -7.38 -32.86
N PRO A 136 7.69 -7.69 -34.16
CA PRO A 136 7.61 -6.70 -35.21
C PRO A 136 6.25 -5.99 -35.23
N GLY A 137 6.25 -4.66 -35.30
CA GLY A 137 5.03 -3.86 -35.37
C GLY A 137 4.27 -3.71 -34.05
N ALA A 138 4.84 -4.15 -32.92
CA ALA A 138 4.27 -3.87 -31.60
C ALA A 138 4.27 -2.36 -31.33
N ALA A 139 3.09 -1.77 -31.25
CA ALA A 139 2.91 -0.35 -30.96
C ALA A 139 2.04 -0.18 -29.72
N ALA A 140 2.51 0.63 -28.77
CA ALA A 140 1.75 0.92 -27.56
C ALA A 140 0.42 1.64 -27.90
N PRO A 141 -0.71 1.22 -27.31
CA PRO A 141 -1.97 1.96 -27.38
C PRO A 141 -1.80 3.39 -26.87
N GLU A 142 -2.45 4.37 -27.51
CA GLU A 142 -2.37 5.80 -27.11
C GLU A 142 -2.84 6.03 -25.67
N GLU A 143 -3.79 5.22 -25.21
CA GLU A 143 -4.35 5.26 -23.86
C GLU A 143 -3.37 4.74 -22.78
N LEU A 144 -2.29 4.04 -23.17
CA LEU A 144 -1.32 3.46 -22.23
C LEU A 144 -0.53 4.54 -21.48
N SER A 145 -0.08 5.59 -22.16
CA SER A 145 0.74 6.64 -21.54
C SER A 145 -0.02 7.42 -20.45
N PRO A 146 -1.29 7.83 -20.66
CA PRO A 146 -2.14 8.36 -19.59
C PRO A 146 -2.35 7.39 -18.42
N MET A 147 -2.59 6.10 -18.69
CA MET A 147 -2.74 5.09 -17.64
C MET A 147 -1.48 4.98 -16.77
N VAL A 148 -0.31 4.90 -17.41
CA VAL A 148 1.00 4.86 -16.74
C VAL A 148 1.23 6.11 -15.90
N SER A 149 0.81 7.28 -16.39
CA SER A 149 0.92 8.54 -15.64
C SER A 149 0.04 8.55 -14.39
N ALA A 150 -1.18 8.01 -14.48
CA ALA A 150 -2.09 7.86 -13.35
C ALA A 150 -1.52 6.91 -12.29
N VAL A 151 -1.10 5.71 -12.69
CA VAL A 151 -0.48 4.71 -11.80
C VAL A 151 0.76 5.27 -11.10
N ARG A 152 1.64 5.94 -11.84
CA ARG A 152 2.83 6.60 -11.27
C ARG A 152 2.44 7.65 -10.24
N GLY A 153 1.42 8.44 -10.52
CA GLY A 153 0.88 9.44 -9.60
C GLY A 153 0.38 8.80 -8.30
N MET A 154 -0.41 7.74 -8.40
CA MET A 154 -0.97 7.02 -7.24
C MET A 154 0.12 6.46 -6.33
N VAL A 155 1.10 5.76 -6.90
CA VAL A 155 2.23 5.21 -6.12
C VAL A 155 3.07 6.33 -5.50
N SER A 156 3.44 7.35 -6.27
CA SER A 156 4.28 8.43 -5.71
C SER A 156 3.56 9.20 -4.59
N GLN A 157 2.25 9.40 -4.72
CA GLN A 157 1.43 10.01 -3.67
C GLN A 157 1.28 9.11 -2.44
N SER A 158 1.08 7.80 -2.60
CA SER A 158 0.96 6.87 -1.47
C SER A 158 2.28 6.77 -0.69
N LEU A 159 3.42 6.73 -1.39
CA LEU A 159 4.74 6.75 -0.76
C LEU A 159 5.08 8.12 -0.14
N GLY A 160 4.65 9.21 -0.78
CA GLY A 160 4.73 10.55 -0.19
C GLY A 160 3.94 10.67 1.11
N ALA A 161 2.75 10.06 1.16
CA ALA A 161 1.92 9.98 2.35
C ALA A 161 2.58 9.17 3.47
N LEU A 162 3.27 8.07 3.13
CA LEU A 162 4.04 7.26 4.09
C LEU A 162 5.16 8.10 4.74
N ILE A 163 5.97 8.78 3.93
CA ILE A 163 7.12 9.56 4.39
C ILE A 163 6.67 10.76 5.25
N SER A 164 5.61 11.44 4.84
CA SER A 164 5.11 12.65 5.50
C SER A 164 4.05 12.39 6.57
N ARG A 165 3.62 11.12 6.75
CA ARG A 165 2.48 10.71 7.59
C ARG A 165 1.21 11.51 7.28
N ASN A 166 0.98 11.81 5.99
CA ASN A 166 -0.07 12.71 5.55
C ASN A 166 -1.33 11.95 5.09
N VAL A 167 -2.35 11.97 5.94
CA VAL A 167 -3.62 11.28 5.71
C VAL A 167 -4.44 11.91 4.57
N GLU A 168 -4.35 13.22 4.37
CA GLU A 168 -5.05 13.90 3.26
C GLU A 168 -4.45 13.48 1.92
N MET A 169 -3.13 13.31 1.86
CA MET A 169 -2.44 12.79 0.67
C MET A 169 -2.84 11.35 0.40
N ALA A 170 -2.92 10.50 1.43
CA ALA A 170 -3.42 9.13 1.30
C ALA A 170 -4.88 9.11 0.79
N GLY A 171 -5.76 9.98 1.30
CA GLY A 171 -7.14 10.07 0.85
C GLY A 171 -7.29 10.36 -0.65
N LYS A 172 -6.43 11.21 -1.22
CA LYS A 172 -6.42 11.53 -2.65
C LYS A 172 -6.06 10.34 -3.54
N VAL A 173 -5.27 9.39 -3.03
CA VAL A 173 -4.93 8.16 -3.76
C VAL A 173 -6.20 7.33 -3.95
N LEU A 174 -7.04 7.19 -2.91
CA LEU A 174 -8.29 6.43 -2.95
C LEU A 174 -9.28 7.01 -3.98
N GLU A 175 -9.27 8.33 -4.20
CA GLU A 175 -10.13 9.00 -5.19
C GLU A 175 -9.65 8.82 -6.65
N SER A 176 -8.41 8.34 -6.85
CA SER A 176 -7.75 8.29 -8.15
C SER A 176 -7.86 6.92 -8.85
N ASP A 177 -8.29 5.88 -8.15
CA ASP A 177 -8.27 4.49 -8.62
C ASP A 177 -9.17 4.24 -9.84
N ASP A 178 -10.40 4.79 -9.82
CA ASP A 178 -11.38 4.75 -10.93
C ASP A 178 -10.80 5.21 -12.29
N VAL A 179 -9.75 6.02 -12.29
CA VAL A 179 -9.11 6.51 -13.51
C VAL A 179 -8.35 5.40 -14.21
N VAL A 180 -7.65 4.54 -13.46
CA VAL A 180 -6.84 3.44 -13.99
C VAL A 180 -7.74 2.38 -14.64
N ASP A 181 -8.85 2.03 -13.98
CA ASP A 181 -9.86 1.12 -14.51
C ASP A 181 -10.43 1.57 -15.86
N LYS A 182 -10.77 2.86 -15.98
CA LYS A 182 -11.30 3.42 -17.23
C LYS A 182 -10.30 3.30 -18.38
N TYR A 183 -9.00 3.47 -18.11
CA TYR A 183 -7.98 3.28 -19.15
C TYR A 183 -7.79 1.80 -19.49
N ARG A 184 -7.81 0.91 -18.48
CA ARG A 184 -7.73 -0.53 -18.67
C ARG A 184 -8.85 -1.04 -19.57
N ASP A 185 -10.09 -0.62 -19.34
CA ASP A 185 -11.26 -0.90 -20.17
C ASP A 185 -11.06 -0.45 -21.62
N ARG A 186 -10.63 0.81 -21.82
CA ARG A 186 -10.41 1.38 -23.16
C ARG A 186 -9.34 0.64 -23.94
N ILE A 187 -8.23 0.32 -23.30
CA ILE A 187 -7.13 -0.42 -23.92
C ILE A 187 -7.58 -1.84 -24.28
N PHE A 188 -8.30 -2.52 -23.39
CA PHE A 188 -8.85 -3.85 -23.65
C PHE A 188 -9.75 -3.84 -24.90
N GLU A 189 -10.70 -2.91 -24.97
CA GLU A 189 -11.61 -2.75 -26.10
C GLU A 189 -10.89 -2.42 -27.41
N ARG A 190 -9.90 -1.52 -27.37
CA ARG A 190 -9.05 -1.20 -28.54
C ARG A 190 -8.32 -2.44 -29.03
N GLN A 191 -7.73 -3.19 -28.11
CA GLN A 191 -6.93 -4.35 -28.48
C GLN A 191 -7.79 -5.49 -28.98
N LEU A 192 -8.96 -5.72 -28.40
CA LEU A 192 -9.93 -6.69 -28.90
C LEU A 192 -10.31 -6.40 -30.37
N ARG A 193 -10.58 -5.14 -30.70
CA ARG A 193 -10.86 -4.72 -32.09
C ARG A 193 -9.67 -4.96 -33.01
N SER A 194 -8.46 -4.57 -32.59
CA SER A 194 -7.23 -4.79 -33.35
C SER A 194 -7.02 -6.28 -33.66
N MET A 195 -7.11 -7.13 -32.64
CA MET A 195 -6.88 -8.58 -32.77
C MET A 195 -7.94 -9.27 -33.63
N THR A 196 -9.16 -8.75 -33.66
CA THR A 196 -10.24 -9.27 -34.52
C THR A 196 -10.06 -8.83 -35.98
N GLY A 197 -9.54 -7.63 -36.22
CA GLY A 197 -9.31 -7.10 -37.57
C GLY A 197 -8.01 -7.59 -38.22
N GLU A 198 -6.95 -7.77 -37.43
CA GLU A 198 -5.60 -8.09 -37.87
C GLU A 198 -5.03 -9.24 -37.02
N PRO A 199 -5.11 -10.51 -37.47
CA PRO A 199 -4.67 -11.68 -36.69
C PRO A 199 -3.20 -11.65 -36.26
N GLU A 200 -2.34 -10.96 -37.02
CA GLU A 200 -0.93 -10.74 -36.69
C GLU A 200 -0.72 -9.87 -35.43
N SER A 201 -1.72 -9.05 -35.06
CA SER A 201 -1.69 -8.22 -33.84
C SER A 201 -2.08 -8.96 -32.56
N VAL A 202 -2.47 -10.25 -32.65
CA VAL A 202 -2.92 -11.05 -31.48
C VAL A 202 -1.83 -11.15 -30.41
N SER A 203 -0.59 -11.47 -30.81
CA SER A 203 0.52 -11.68 -29.87
C SER A 203 0.89 -10.40 -29.12
N SER A 204 1.13 -9.29 -29.83
CA SER A 204 1.46 -8.00 -29.21
C SER A 204 0.27 -7.45 -28.43
N GLY A 205 -0.95 -7.66 -28.92
CA GLY A 205 -2.16 -7.25 -28.24
C GLY A 205 -2.37 -7.91 -26.90
N LEU A 206 -2.17 -9.23 -26.83
CA LEU A 206 -2.26 -9.95 -25.57
C LEU A 206 -1.21 -9.44 -24.56
N GLN A 207 0.01 -9.11 -25.02
CA GLN A 207 1.03 -8.52 -24.15
C GLN A 207 0.60 -7.17 -23.57
N PHE A 208 -0.02 -6.29 -24.37
CA PHE A 208 -0.55 -5.03 -23.86
C PHE A 208 -1.73 -5.20 -22.91
N VAL A 209 -2.68 -6.11 -23.19
CA VAL A 209 -3.79 -6.42 -22.29
C VAL A 209 -3.30 -6.91 -20.93
N LEU A 210 -2.26 -7.74 -20.93
CA LEU A 210 -1.70 -8.23 -19.68
C LEU A 210 -0.84 -7.15 -18.98
N ALA A 211 -0.16 -6.29 -19.72
CA ALA A 211 0.54 -5.15 -19.15
C ALA A 211 -0.41 -4.18 -18.43
N THR A 212 -1.57 -3.86 -19.01
CA THR A 212 -2.56 -3.01 -18.35
C THR A 212 -3.15 -3.64 -17.09
N ARG A 213 -3.29 -4.97 -17.06
CA ARG A 213 -3.66 -5.68 -15.82
C ARG A 213 -2.60 -5.56 -14.73
N HIS A 214 -1.30 -5.57 -15.07
CA HIS A 214 -0.27 -5.32 -14.07
C HIS A 214 -0.31 -3.87 -13.56
N LEU A 215 -0.59 -2.91 -14.44
CA LEU A 215 -0.75 -1.49 -14.08
C LEU A 215 -1.94 -1.26 -13.13
N GLU A 216 -3.08 -1.88 -13.39
CA GLU A 216 -4.25 -1.90 -12.49
C GLU A 216 -3.85 -2.45 -11.11
N ARG A 217 -3.23 -3.64 -11.06
CA ARG A 217 -2.80 -4.22 -9.78
C ARG A 217 -1.80 -3.36 -9.01
N ILE A 218 -0.93 -2.61 -9.70
CA ILE A 218 -0.03 -1.65 -9.03
C ILE A 218 -0.84 -0.51 -8.40
N ALA A 219 -1.90 -0.03 -9.08
CA ALA A 219 -2.81 0.97 -8.53
C ALA A 219 -3.56 0.44 -7.29
N ASP A 220 -4.05 -0.81 -7.34
CA ASP A 220 -4.67 -1.46 -6.18
C ASP A 220 -3.73 -1.48 -4.96
N HIS A 221 -2.47 -1.88 -5.16
CA HIS A 221 -1.48 -1.88 -4.08
C HIS A 221 -1.16 -0.45 -3.57
N ALA A 222 -1.20 0.56 -4.44
CA ALA A 222 -1.07 1.95 -4.00
C ALA A 222 -2.26 2.39 -3.12
N THR A 223 -3.47 1.95 -3.45
CA THR A 223 -4.70 2.14 -2.66
C THR A 223 -4.57 1.45 -1.30
N ASN A 224 -4.14 0.17 -1.26
CA ASN A 224 -3.89 -0.55 0.00
C ASN A 224 -2.89 0.18 0.91
N ILE A 225 -1.77 0.66 0.32
CA ILE A 225 -0.77 1.45 1.04
C ILE A 225 -1.40 2.70 1.66
N ALA A 226 -2.22 3.42 0.90
CA ALA A 226 -2.91 4.61 1.40
C ALA A 226 -3.89 4.28 2.54
N GLU A 227 -4.66 3.21 2.42
CA GLU A 227 -5.56 2.73 3.49
C GLU A 227 -4.78 2.40 4.77
N ASP A 228 -3.63 1.74 4.66
CA ASP A 228 -2.80 1.37 5.80
C ASP A 228 -2.14 2.55 6.49
N ILE A 229 -1.77 3.59 5.74
CA ILE A 229 -1.32 4.86 6.31
C ILE A 229 -2.45 5.54 7.08
N ILE A 230 -3.67 5.55 6.55
CA ILE A 230 -4.83 6.11 7.24
C ILE A 230 -5.12 5.33 8.53
N PHE A 231 -5.08 4.00 8.47
CA PHE A 231 -5.22 3.13 9.64
C PHE A 231 -4.16 3.41 10.69
N TRP A 232 -2.89 3.50 10.29
CA TRP A 232 -1.80 3.80 11.22
C TRP A 232 -2.03 5.12 11.95
N VAL A 233 -2.23 6.21 11.19
CA VAL A 233 -2.26 7.57 11.74
C VAL A 233 -3.55 7.87 12.49
N ARG A 234 -4.71 7.45 11.97
CA ARG A 234 -6.02 7.78 12.57
C ARG A 234 -6.63 6.67 13.40
N GLY A 235 -6.13 5.43 13.30
CA GLY A 235 -6.79 4.26 13.89
C GLY A 235 -8.12 3.91 13.21
N LEU A 236 -8.41 4.48 12.04
CA LEU A 236 -9.66 4.29 11.31
C LEU A 236 -9.46 3.24 10.23
N ASP A 237 -10.35 2.24 10.22
CA ASP A 237 -10.45 1.29 9.12
C ASP A 237 -11.32 1.87 8.01
N VAL A 238 -10.67 2.41 6.97
CA VAL A 238 -11.35 3.02 5.81
C VAL A 238 -11.71 2.01 4.72
N ARG A 239 -11.34 0.73 4.88
CA ARG A 239 -11.57 -0.32 3.89
C ARG A 239 -13.06 -0.45 3.56
N HIS A 240 -13.37 -0.71 2.29
CA HIS A 240 -14.74 -0.86 1.77
C HIS A 240 -15.68 0.32 2.10
N GLY A 241 -15.15 1.54 2.19
CA GLY A 241 -15.94 2.76 2.45
C GLY A 241 -16.50 2.89 3.87
N ARG A 242 -16.14 2.00 4.81
CA ARG A 242 -16.67 2.04 6.19
C ARG A 242 -16.18 3.22 7.02
N GLY A 243 -15.09 3.88 6.63
CA GLY A 243 -14.52 5.03 7.34
C GLY A 243 -14.90 6.41 6.80
N MET A 244 -15.56 6.50 5.64
CA MET A 244 -15.91 7.78 4.99
C MET A 244 -17.32 8.30 5.35
N GLY A 245 -18.11 7.54 6.13
CA GLY A 245 -19.54 7.79 6.34
C GLY A 245 -20.06 7.67 7.78
N GLY A 246 -19.26 7.94 8.82
CA GLY A 246 -19.75 7.74 10.17
C GLY A 246 -18.88 8.27 11.30
N LEU A 247 -18.84 9.60 11.46
CA LEU A 247 -18.63 10.19 12.78
C LEU A 247 -19.97 10.86 13.18
N PRO A 248 -20.58 10.54 14.33
CA PRO A 248 -21.79 11.21 14.76
C PRO A 248 -21.48 12.67 15.10
N GLU A 249 -22.05 13.56 14.32
CA GLU A 249 -22.16 15.00 14.56
C GLU A 249 -23.10 15.25 15.76
N SER A 250 -22.70 14.86 16.97
CA SER A 250 -23.52 15.13 18.16
C SER A 250 -22.68 15.31 19.42
N ARG A 251 -21.77 16.28 19.39
CA ARG A 251 -21.29 16.98 20.60
C ARG A 251 -21.17 18.49 20.38
N ILE A 252 -22.14 19.07 19.66
CA ILE A 252 -22.29 20.52 19.55
C ILE A 252 -23.72 20.92 19.96
N THR A 253 -23.81 21.34 21.22
CA THR A 253 -24.73 22.33 21.83
C THR A 253 -26.22 22.06 22.13
N ASN A 254 -26.56 22.43 23.38
CA ASN A 254 -27.78 23.07 23.90
C ASN A 254 -29.11 22.31 23.99
N ASN A 255 -29.32 21.76 25.19
CA ASN A 255 -30.42 22.07 26.10
C ASN A 255 -31.60 22.90 25.53
N SER A 256 -32.70 22.23 25.19
CA SER A 256 -34.07 22.74 25.40
C SER A 256 -35.13 21.67 25.15
N GLN A 257 -35.85 21.32 26.23
CA GLN A 257 -37.30 21.09 26.29
C GLN A 257 -37.93 19.87 25.59
N THR A 258 -38.22 18.85 26.42
CA THR A 258 -39.54 18.21 26.67
C THR A 258 -40.47 17.83 25.51
N LEU A 259 -40.91 16.55 25.52
CA LEU A 259 -42.30 16.02 25.53
C LEU A 259 -42.34 14.69 24.71
N HIS A 260 -42.43 13.54 25.37
CA HIS A 260 -43.64 12.76 25.70
C HIS A 260 -44.16 11.85 24.56
N SER A 261 -44.18 10.53 24.84
CA SER A 261 -45.23 9.51 24.55
C SER A 261 -45.68 9.30 23.08
N ASP A 262 -46.01 8.12 22.54
CA ASP A 262 -46.54 6.87 23.08
C ASP A 262 -46.74 5.85 21.92
N VAL A 263 -46.88 4.54 22.24
CA VAL A 263 -47.79 3.55 21.58
C VAL A 263 -47.40 3.07 20.15
N THR A 264 -47.34 1.80 19.70
CA THR A 264 -47.73 0.41 20.08
C THR A 264 -47.06 -0.54 19.05
N ALA A 265 -46.43 -1.67 19.40
CA ALA A 265 -46.95 -3.04 19.55
C ALA A 265 -47.53 -3.75 18.29
N TRP A 266 -47.20 -5.05 18.18
CA TRP A 266 -47.62 -6.15 17.26
C TRP A 266 -46.80 -6.33 15.96
N GLY A 267 -46.28 -7.51 15.59
CA GLY A 267 -46.37 -8.86 16.15
C GLY A 267 -45.37 -9.83 15.48
N HIS A 268 -45.04 -10.91 16.20
CA HIS A 268 -44.30 -12.09 15.73
C HIS A 268 -45.20 -13.02 14.89
N THR A 269 -44.63 -13.72 13.90
CA THR A 269 -44.51 -15.20 13.86
C THR A 269 -43.75 -15.69 12.61
N ASP A 270 -42.62 -16.34 12.87
CA ASP A 270 -42.12 -17.64 12.39
C ASP A 270 -42.11 -18.07 10.90
N HIS A 271 -40.86 -18.37 10.48
CA HIS A 271 -40.34 -19.55 9.76
C HIS A 271 -41.03 -20.08 8.49
N VAL A 272 -40.22 -20.32 7.44
CA VAL A 272 -39.82 -21.66 6.96
C VAL A 272 -38.83 -21.54 5.78
N ILE A 273 -37.80 -22.36 5.86
CA ILE A 273 -36.73 -22.62 4.88
C ILE A 273 -37.28 -23.46 3.72
N PHE A 274 -36.84 -23.19 2.48
CA PHE A 274 -36.94 -24.14 1.37
C PHE A 274 -35.55 -24.41 0.77
N THR A 275 -35.19 -25.70 0.86
CA THR A 275 -34.24 -26.53 0.08
C THR A 275 -32.81 -26.06 -0.13
#